data_AF-A0A314L2X8-F1
#
_entry.id   AF-A0A314L2X8-F1
#
_cell.length_a   1.000
_cell.length_b   1.000
_cell.length_c   1.000
_cell.angle_alpha   90.00
_cell.angle_beta   90.00
_cell.angle_gamma   90.00
#
_symmetry.space_group_name_H-M   'P 1'
#
loop_
_entity.id
_entity.type
_entity.pdbx_description
1 polymer ?
#
loop_
_entity_poly.entity_id
_entity_poly.type
_entity_poly.pdbx_seq_one_letter_code
_entity_poly.pdbx_strand_id
1 'polypeptide(L)'
;MDASPSTKRALVYSSTSSDDKSYSSTCSDIEEEIPPTFEVIMTDSCIDYDDLYIPRKICKHFPPTLEHAYFHHRGKEWIVIMSVGDQKRFKVGWRLFVLDNFIRRGFVVKFTLVDVSPL
;
A
#
# COMPACT_ATOMS: atom_id res chain seq x y z
N MET A 1 32.33 -1.37 -8.74
CA MET A 1 30.97 -1.58 -9.27
C MET A 1 30.04 -1.40 -8.09
N ASP A 2 29.53 -0.18 -7.90
CA ASP A 2 28.64 0.14 -6.79
C ASP A 2 27.25 -0.44 -7.07
N ALA A 3 26.81 -1.36 -6.22
CA ALA A 3 25.45 -1.84 -6.22
C ALA A 3 24.55 -0.70 -5.70
N SER A 4 23.73 -0.12 -6.58
CA SER A 4 22.69 0.81 -6.17
C SER A 4 21.75 0.12 -5.16
N PRO A 5 21.43 0.75 -4.01
CA PRO A 5 20.46 0.17 -3.09
C PRO A 5 19.09 0.24 -3.77
N SER A 6 18.57 -0.92 -4.15
CA SER A 6 17.21 -1.05 -4.67
C SER A 6 16.26 -0.81 -3.50
N THR A 7 15.77 0.43 -3.36
CA THR A 7 14.80 0.82 -2.34
C THR A 7 13.51 0.06 -2.60
N LYS A 8 13.32 -1.05 -1.88
CA LYS A 8 12.03 -1.72 -1.80
C LYS A 8 11.07 -0.76 -1.07
N ARG A 9 9.79 -0.74 -1.46
CA ARG A 9 8.74 0.01 -0.76
C ARG A 9 7.60 -0.94 -0.47
N ALA A 10 7.17 -0.94 0.78
CA ALA A 10 6.13 -1.83 1.27
C ALA A 10 4.88 -1.00 1.51
N LEU A 11 3.72 -1.61 1.30
CA LEU A 11 2.44 -1.03 1.69
C LEU A 11 1.89 -1.84 2.86
N VAL A 12 1.69 -1.18 4.00
CA VAL A 12 1.04 -1.79 5.18
C VAL A 12 -0.44 -1.42 5.17
N TYR A 13 -1.29 -2.39 5.48
CA TYR A 13 -2.74 -2.22 5.55
C TYR A 13 -3.28 -2.45 6.97
N SER A 14 -4.20 -1.57 7.40
CA SER A 14 -5.06 -1.78 8.57
C SER A 14 -6.53 -1.58 8.20
N SER A 15 -7.40 -2.45 8.71
CA SER A 15 -8.87 -2.32 8.67
C SER A 15 -9.34 -2.08 10.09
N THR A 16 -9.93 -0.92 10.35
CA THR A 16 -10.59 -0.64 11.62
C THR A 16 -12.09 -0.85 11.45
N SER A 17 -12.61 -1.92 12.06
CA SER A 17 -13.95 -1.83 12.66
C SER A 17 -13.87 -0.74 13.71
N SER A 18 -14.81 0.21 13.67
CA SER A 18 -14.87 1.33 14.59
C SER A 18 -14.81 0.87 16.05
N ASP A 19 -14.12 1.66 16.86
CA ASP A 19 -13.97 1.55 18.33
C ASP A 19 -12.76 0.75 18.82
N ASP A 20 -11.60 1.41 18.85
CA ASP A 20 -10.76 1.46 20.06
C ASP A 20 -9.68 2.54 19.92
N LYS A 21 -9.83 3.64 20.68
CA LYS A 21 -8.81 4.68 20.83
C LYS A 21 -7.84 4.26 21.92
N SER A 22 -6.70 3.70 21.53
CA SER A 22 -5.54 3.52 22.41
C SER A 22 -4.72 4.81 22.48
N TYR A 23 -4.61 5.39 23.67
CA TYR A 23 -3.74 6.53 23.97
C TYR A 23 -2.30 6.04 24.13
N SER A 24 -1.39 6.61 23.34
CA SER A 24 0.05 6.35 23.42
C SER A 24 0.74 7.46 24.22
N SER A 25 1.47 7.08 25.26
CA SER A 25 2.35 7.94 26.05
C SER A 25 3.80 7.52 25.82
N THR A 26 4.62 8.36 25.20
CA THR A 26 5.80 9.05 25.79
C THR A 26 6.68 9.68 24.71
N CYS A 27 7.31 10.79 25.12
CA CYS A 27 8.07 11.75 24.32
C CYS A 27 9.35 11.16 23.68
N SER A 28 9.57 11.55 22.43
CA SER A 28 10.88 11.88 21.86
C SER A 28 10.61 12.76 20.63
N ASP A 29 11.27 13.92 20.54
CA ASP A 29 11.15 14.91 19.47
C ASP A 29 11.72 14.41 18.14
N ILE A 30 11.16 13.32 17.62
CA ILE A 30 11.25 12.95 16.22
C ILE A 30 9.87 13.31 15.69
N GLU A 31 9.80 14.32 14.84
CA GLU A 31 8.66 14.45 13.93
C GLU A 31 8.68 13.19 13.06
N GLU A 32 8.08 12.09 13.53
CA GLU A 32 7.81 10.93 12.70
C GLU A 32 6.95 11.46 11.54
N GLU A 33 7.59 11.65 10.38
CA GLU A 33 6.90 12.07 9.17
C GLU A 33 5.80 11.05 8.91
N ILE A 34 4.54 11.48 9.05
CA ILE A 34 3.40 10.59 8.92
C ILE A 34 3.45 9.99 7.50
N PRO A 35 3.57 8.66 7.35
CA PRO A 35 3.75 8.06 6.05
C PRO A 35 2.55 8.37 5.14
N PRO A 36 2.76 8.63 3.84
CA PRO A 36 1.66 8.87 2.91
C PRO A 36 0.67 7.71 2.93
N THR A 37 -0.61 7.99 3.17
CA THR A 37 -1.67 6.99 3.22
C THR A 37 -2.83 7.34 2.29
N PHE A 38 -3.54 6.32 1.84
CA PHE A 38 -4.82 6.48 1.15
C PHE A 38 -5.75 5.34 1.48
N GLU A 39 -7.05 5.60 1.38
CA GLU A 39 -8.11 4.65 1.64
C GLU A 39 -8.93 4.42 0.38
N VAL A 40 -9.39 3.19 0.19
CA VAL A 40 -10.23 2.78 -0.92
C VAL A 40 -11.45 2.07 -0.37
N ILE A 41 -12.63 2.58 -0.73
CA ILE A 41 -13.87 1.84 -0.53
C ILE A 41 -13.94 0.80 -1.65
N MET A 42 -13.95 -0.47 -1.27
CA MET A 42 -13.95 -1.60 -2.20
C MET A 42 -15.32 -1.70 -2.86
N THR A 43 -15.42 -1.23 -4.11
CA THR A 43 -16.60 -1.42 -4.97
C THR A 43 -16.46 -2.71 -5.77
N ASP A 44 -17.52 -3.11 -6.49
CA ASP A 44 -17.45 -4.24 -7.42
C ASP A 44 -16.33 -4.03 -8.44
N SER A 45 -16.13 -2.81 -8.94
CA SER A 45 -15.03 -2.53 -9.86
C SER A 45 -13.63 -2.71 -9.24
N CYS A 46 -13.46 -2.49 -7.94
CA CYS A 46 -12.18 -2.75 -7.28
C CYS A 46 -11.90 -4.25 -7.08
N ILE A 47 -12.92 -5.09 -7.16
CA ILE A 47 -12.85 -6.53 -6.85
C ILE A 47 -12.88 -7.37 -8.13
N ASP A 48 -13.76 -7.02 -9.06
CA ASP A 48 -14.03 -7.78 -10.28
C ASP A 48 -13.04 -7.48 -11.41
N TYR A 49 -12.47 -6.26 -11.43
CA TYR A 49 -11.39 -5.95 -12.35
C TYR A 49 -10.04 -6.36 -11.75
N ASP A 50 -9.12 -6.79 -12.61
CA ASP A 50 -7.77 -7.18 -12.23
C ASP A 50 -6.84 -5.96 -11.99
N ASP A 51 -7.38 -4.74 -11.88
CA ASP A 51 -6.61 -3.51 -11.64
C ASP A 51 -7.26 -2.55 -10.63
N LEU A 52 -6.42 -1.72 -10.00
CA LEU A 52 -6.85 -0.63 -9.10
C LEU A 52 -6.04 0.62 -9.39
N TYR A 53 -6.72 1.74 -9.67
CA TYR A 53 -6.07 3.03 -9.82
C TYR A 53 -5.53 3.55 -8.50
N ILE A 54 -4.30 4.06 -8.53
CA ILE A 54 -3.69 4.70 -7.38
C ILE A 54 -4.01 6.20 -7.42
N PRO A 55 -4.44 6.81 -6.31
CA PRO A 55 -4.69 8.25 -6.26
C PRO A 55 -3.46 9.05 -6.70
N ARG A 56 -3.64 10.05 -7.56
CA ARG A 56 -2.52 10.88 -8.09
C ARG A 56 -1.65 11.50 -7.00
N LYS A 57 -2.26 11.87 -5.86
CA LYS A 57 -1.55 12.40 -4.69
C LYS A 57 -0.56 11.40 -4.10
N ILE A 58 -0.78 10.11 -4.29
CA ILE A 58 0.12 9.04 -3.86
C ILE A 58 1.15 8.73 -4.94
N CYS A 59 0.75 8.79 -6.22
CA CYS A 59 1.67 8.55 -7.34
C CYS A 59 2.93 9.42 -7.29
N LYS A 60 2.83 10.68 -6.83
CA LYS A 60 3.96 11.61 -6.69
C LYS A 60 5.07 11.10 -5.75
N HIS A 61 4.74 10.17 -4.86
CA HIS A 61 5.71 9.60 -3.94
C HIS A 61 6.51 8.48 -4.59
N PHE A 62 6.02 7.82 -5.66
CA PHE A 62 6.73 6.71 -6.27
C PHE A 62 7.81 7.17 -7.25
N PRO A 63 8.94 6.47 -7.34
CA PRO A 63 9.84 6.68 -8.45
C PRO A 63 9.14 6.33 -9.79
N PRO A 64 9.43 7.05 -10.89
CA PRO A 64 8.82 6.77 -12.19
C PRO A 64 8.99 5.31 -12.63
N THR A 65 10.15 4.73 -12.32
CA THR A 65 10.57 3.36 -12.62
C THR A 65 10.01 2.30 -11.67
N LEU A 66 9.16 2.68 -10.69
CA LEU A 66 8.58 1.68 -9.78
C LEU A 66 7.58 0.80 -10.54
N GLU A 67 7.94 -0.47 -10.70
CA GLU A 67 7.15 -1.48 -11.40
C GLU A 67 6.50 -2.50 -10.46
N HIS A 68 6.96 -2.59 -9.21
CA HIS A 68 6.47 -3.57 -8.24
C HIS A 68 6.15 -2.88 -6.91
N ALA A 69 5.00 -3.25 -6.33
CA ALA A 69 4.63 -2.91 -4.96
C ALA A 69 4.55 -4.19 -4.13
N TYR A 70 5.04 -4.13 -2.89
CA TYR A 70 5.03 -5.25 -1.96
C TYR A 70 4.00 -4.99 -0.87
N PHE A 71 2.86 -5.68 -0.92
CA PHE A 71 1.81 -5.52 0.06
C PHE A 71 2.09 -6.42 1.25
N HIS A 72 2.08 -5.87 2.45
CA HIS A 72 2.35 -6.59 3.69
C HIS A 72 1.13 -6.58 4.59
N HIS A 73 0.64 -7.77 4.96
CA HIS A 73 -0.45 -7.91 5.92
C HIS A 73 -0.42 -9.26 6.63
N ARG A 74 -0.61 -9.27 7.95
CA ARG A 74 -0.65 -10.48 8.79
C ARG A 74 0.56 -11.43 8.57
N GLY A 75 1.75 -10.85 8.42
CA GLY A 75 2.99 -11.61 8.18
C GLY A 75 3.10 -12.26 6.80
N LYS A 76 2.19 -11.95 5.88
CA LYS A 76 2.24 -12.35 4.47
C LYS A 76 2.62 -11.16 3.59
N GLU A 77 3.27 -11.49 2.48
CA GLU A 77 3.65 -10.54 1.44
C GLU A 77 2.99 -10.95 0.12
N TRP A 78 2.50 -9.95 -0.63
CA TRP A 78 2.04 -10.12 -2.01
C TRP A 78 2.79 -9.16 -2.92
N ILE A 79 3.30 -9.68 -4.04
CA ILE A 79 3.95 -8.87 -5.07
C ILE A 79 2.87 -8.44 -6.07
N VAL A 80 2.74 -7.13 -6.27
CA VAL A 80 1.76 -6.53 -7.18
C VAL A 80 2.48 -5.68 -8.22
N ILE A 81 2.28 -6.03 -9.49
CA ILE A 81 2.86 -5.28 -10.61
C ILE A 81 2.09 -3.97 -10.81
N MET A 82 2.82 -2.89 -10.99
CA MET A 82 2.31 -1.54 -11.21
C MET A 82 2.41 -1.16 -12.68
N SER A 83 1.51 -0.29 -13.15
CA SER A 83 1.66 0.32 -14.47
C SER A 83 2.80 1.34 -14.51
N VAL A 84 3.46 1.43 -15.66
CA VAL A 84 4.45 2.47 -15.97
C VAL A 84 3.73 3.79 -16.30
N GLY A 85 4.38 4.93 -16.04
CA GLY A 85 3.88 6.28 -16.29
C GLY A 85 3.33 7.00 -15.06
N ASP A 86 2.82 8.22 -15.26
CA ASP A 86 2.43 9.14 -14.17
C ASP A 86 1.17 8.70 -13.42
N GLN A 87 0.20 8.13 -14.15
CA GLN A 87 -1.02 7.58 -13.55
C GLN A 87 -0.85 6.07 -13.30
N LYS A 88 -0.28 5.75 -12.14
CA LYS A 88 -0.02 4.38 -11.72
C LYS A 88 -1.30 3.63 -11.31
N ARG A 89 -1.32 2.34 -11.59
CA ARG A 89 -2.34 1.37 -11.19
C ARG A 89 -1.67 0.11 -10.68
N PHE A 90 -2.27 -0.55 -9.71
CA PHE A 90 -2.00 -1.96 -9.43
C PHE A 90 -2.63 -2.80 -10.52
N LYS A 91 -1.93 -3.82 -11.01
CA LYS A 91 -2.38 -4.73 -12.06
C LYS A 91 -2.23 -6.18 -11.56
N VAL A 92 -1.32 -6.94 -12.18
CA VAL A 92 -1.07 -8.34 -11.86
C VAL A 92 -0.74 -8.49 -10.37
N GLY A 93 -1.42 -9.42 -9.70
CA GLY A 93 -1.30 -9.65 -8.26
C GLY A 93 -2.36 -8.93 -7.41
N TRP A 94 -3.03 -7.89 -7.93
CA TRP A 94 -4.10 -7.19 -7.22
C TRP A 94 -5.25 -8.12 -6.81
N ARG A 95 -5.80 -8.85 -7.79
CA ARG A 95 -6.92 -9.77 -7.53
C ARG A 95 -6.53 -10.90 -6.58
N LEU A 96 -5.31 -11.42 -6.68
CA LEU A 96 -4.82 -12.44 -5.75
C LEU A 96 -4.78 -11.92 -4.32
N PHE A 97 -4.27 -10.70 -4.11
CA PHE A 97 -4.29 -10.04 -2.80
C PHE A 97 -5.72 -9.88 -2.26
N VAL A 98 -6.67 -9.45 -3.10
CA VAL A 98 -8.09 -9.30 -2.71
C VAL A 98 -8.69 -10.64 -2.26
N LEU A 99 -8.47 -11.70 -3.03
CA LEU A 99 -9.00 -13.04 -2.74
C LEU A 99 -8.40 -13.66 -1.49
N ASP A 100 -7.06 -13.65 -1.37
CA ASP A 100 -6.35 -14.25 -0.24
C ASP A 100 -6.67 -13.59 1.11
N ASN A 101 -7.03 -12.30 1.07
CA ASN A 101 -7.42 -11.54 2.25
C ASN A 101 -8.95 -11.48 2.47
N PHE A 102 -9.74 -12.18 1.64
CA PHE A 102 -11.20 -12.21 1.70
C PHE A 102 -11.83 -10.81 1.71
N ILE A 103 -11.26 -9.88 0.94
CA ILE A 103 -11.74 -8.50 0.86
C ILE A 103 -13.06 -8.48 0.07
N ARG A 104 -14.08 -7.82 0.60
CA ARG A 104 -15.44 -7.80 0.04
C ARG A 104 -15.91 -6.38 -0.25
N ARG A 105 -16.96 -6.27 -1.06
CA ARG A 105 -17.64 -5.02 -1.35
C ARG A 105 -18.02 -4.29 -0.06
N GLY A 106 -17.78 -2.98 -0.02
CA GLY A 106 -18.08 -2.11 1.10
C GLY A 106 -16.97 -2.05 2.16
N PHE A 107 -15.93 -2.88 2.06
CA PHE A 107 -14.77 -2.75 2.93
C PHE A 107 -14.01 -1.47 2.62
N VAL A 108 -13.39 -0.87 3.64
CA VAL A 108 -12.42 0.21 3.47
C VAL A 108 -11.04 -0.37 3.65
N VAL A 109 -10.24 -0.33 2.59
CA VAL A 109 -8.84 -0.79 2.61
C VAL A 109 -7.94 0.42 2.65
N LYS A 110 -7.19 0.56 3.75
CA LYS A 110 -6.17 1.59 3.92
C LYS A 110 -4.81 1.07 3.47
N PHE A 111 -4.10 1.84 2.66
CA PHE A 111 -2.72 1.60 2.28
C PHE A 111 -1.83 2.69 2.85
N THR A 112 -0.74 2.27 3.49
CA THR A 112 0.29 3.15 4.05
C THR A 112 1.61 2.89 3.35
N LEU A 113 2.19 3.91 2.73
CA LEU A 113 3.52 3.84 2.12
C LEU A 113 4.58 3.78 3.21
N VAL A 114 5.29 2.66 3.30
CA VAL A 114 6.45 2.53 4.18
C VAL A 114 7.71 2.30 3.33
N ASP A 115 8.80 2.95 3.72
CA ASP A 115 10.10 2.64 3.15
C ASP A 115 10.51 1.25 3.62
N VAL A 116 10.89 0.39 2.68
CA VAL A 116 11.61 -0.83 3.07
C VAL A 116 13.05 -0.38 3.13
N SER A 117 13.48 0.02 4.32
CA SER A 117 14.91 0.08 4.61
C SER A 117 15.50 -1.26 4.14
N PRO A 118 16.54 -1.26 3.29
CA PRO A 118 17.27 -2.49 3.06
C PRO A 118 17.78 -2.97 4.42
N LEU A 119 17.34 -4.16 4.82
CA LEU A 119 17.95 -4.90 5.92
C LEU A 119 19.46 -5.05 5.68
#